data_AF-A0A8T6LY81-F1
#
_entry.id   AF-A0A8T6LY81-F1
#
_cell.length_a   1.000
_cell.length_b   1.000
_cell.length_c   1.000
_cell.angle_alpha   90.00
_cell.angle_beta   90.00
_cell.angle_gamma   90.00
#
_symmetry.space_group_name_H-M   'P 1'
#
loop_
_entity.id
_entity.type
_entity.pdbx_description
1 polymer ?
#
loop_
_entity_poly.entity_id
_entity_poly.type
_entity_poly.pdbx_seq_one_letter_code
_entity_poly.pdbx_strand_id
1 'polypeptide(L)'
;MSNLTDLDSAQSREVEEQLFATHRLQINRHVPVPLPRQDFWSMVHQLLRSLDSEIQGMMMKGMTGMRLQNLQKRQANIRLIASELARKRLVAMMQHVSSQSLRTSTQPGVTQDLPALDWQRHDPAEKAIYHTMQV
;
A
#
# COMPACT_ATOMS: atom_id res chain seq x y z
N MET A 1 -24.10 8.87 2.76
CA MET A 1 -23.49 7.58 2.42
C MET A 1 -23.14 7.64 0.94
N SER A 2 -21.89 7.98 0.62
CA SER A 2 -21.50 8.26 -0.76
C SER A 2 -21.38 6.96 -1.55
N ASN A 3 -22.09 6.87 -2.67
CA ASN A 3 -21.98 5.78 -3.63
C ASN A 3 -20.52 5.66 -4.07
N LEU A 4 -19.86 4.59 -3.63
CA LEU A 4 -18.53 4.20 -4.09
C LEU A 4 -18.70 3.75 -5.55
N THR A 5 -18.56 4.68 -6.48
CA THR A 5 -18.62 4.43 -7.93
C THR A 5 -17.60 3.35 -8.27
N ASP A 6 -18.05 2.16 -8.69
CA ASP A 6 -17.18 1.07 -9.12
C ASP A 6 -16.08 1.58 -10.06
N LEU A 7 -14.84 1.11 -9.85
CA LEU A 7 -13.72 1.48 -10.72
C LEU A 7 -14.00 0.96 -12.13
N ASP A 8 -13.94 1.85 -13.13
CA ASP A 8 -13.98 1.41 -14.52
C ASP A 8 -12.72 0.60 -14.87
N SER A 9 -12.76 -0.15 -15.99
CA SER A 9 -11.68 -1.04 -16.42
C SER A 9 -10.34 -0.31 -16.56
N ALA A 10 -10.35 0.91 -17.09
CA ALA A 10 -9.15 1.74 -17.23
C ALA A 10 -8.55 2.11 -15.87
N GLN A 11 -9.37 2.59 -14.94
CA GLN A 11 -8.93 2.95 -13.58
C GLN A 11 -8.44 1.73 -12.80
N SER A 12 -9.11 0.59 -12.93
CA SER A 12 -8.68 -0.66 -12.30
C SER A 12 -7.27 -1.08 -12.75
N ARG A 13 -6.95 -0.92 -14.03
CA ARG A 13 -5.60 -1.21 -14.56
C ARG A 13 -4.57 -0.21 -14.06
N GLU A 14 -4.91 1.07 -14.08
CA GLU A 14 -4.02 2.14 -13.60
C GLU A 14 -3.64 1.93 -12.13
N VAL A 15 -4.60 1.59 -11.26
CA VAL A 15 -4.36 1.32 -9.84
C VAL A 15 -3.49 0.07 -9.65
N GLU A 16 -3.70 -0.97 -10.44
CA GLU A 16 -2.87 -2.18 -10.41
C GLU A 16 -1.42 -1.88 -10.85
N GLU A 17 -1.23 -1.10 -11.91
CA GLU A 17 0.09 -0.68 -12.37
C GLU A 17 0.80 0.19 -11.34
N GLN A 18 0.08 1.14 -10.72
CA GLN A 18 0.60 1.97 -9.63
C GLN A 18 1.04 1.11 -8.44
N LEU A 19 0.26 0.09 -8.07
CA LEU A 19 0.62 -0.85 -7.00
C LEU A 19 1.91 -1.60 -7.32
N PHE A 20 2.04 -2.15 -8.52
CA PHE A 20 3.23 -2.91 -8.91
C PHE A 20 4.46 -2.02 -9.06
N ALA A 21 4.31 -0.83 -9.63
CA ALA A 21 5.38 0.16 -9.72
C ALA A 21 5.88 0.57 -8.32
N THR A 22 4.96 0.91 -7.42
CA THR A 22 5.30 1.31 -6.04
C THR A 22 5.97 0.17 -5.28
N HIS A 23 5.48 -1.07 -5.43
CA HIS A 23 6.11 -2.25 -4.84
C HIS A 23 7.55 -2.45 -5.31
N ARG A 24 7.80 -2.36 -6.63
CA ARG A 24 9.15 -2.48 -7.20
C ARG A 24 10.11 -1.43 -6.68
N LEU A 25 9.63 -0.19 -6.52
CA LEU A 25 10.41 0.89 -5.93
C LEU A 25 10.71 0.61 -4.45
N GLN A 26 9.73 0.12 -3.68
CA GLN A 26 9.90 -0.15 -2.26
C GLN A 26 10.88 -1.30 -1.98
N ILE A 27 10.92 -2.34 -2.83
CA ILE A 27 11.79 -3.52 -2.62
C ILE A 27 13.27 -3.13 -2.46
N ASN A 28 13.73 -2.12 -3.21
CA ASN A 28 15.14 -1.72 -3.25
C ASN A 28 15.46 -0.54 -2.31
N ARG A 29 14.54 -0.15 -1.41
CA ARG A 29 14.66 1.04 -0.57
C ARG A 29 14.46 0.71 0.91
N HIS A 30 15.39 1.19 1.73
CA HIS A 30 15.31 1.12 3.19
C HIS A 30 14.46 2.25 3.80
N VAL A 31 13.96 3.16 2.97
CA VAL A 31 13.04 4.23 3.36
C VAL A 31 11.68 3.99 2.68
N PRO A 32 10.56 4.38 3.30
CA PRO A 32 9.25 4.29 2.65
C PRO A 32 9.23 5.18 1.40
N VAL A 33 8.94 4.59 0.25
CA VAL A 33 8.82 5.33 -1.02
C VAL A 33 7.56 6.22 -0.97
N PRO A 34 7.54 7.43 -1.52
CA PRO A 34 6.31 8.22 -1.58
C PRO A 34 5.21 7.46 -2.32
N LEU A 35 3.98 7.51 -1.81
CA LEU A 35 2.84 6.93 -2.51
C LEU A 35 2.53 7.79 -3.76
N PRO A 36 2.06 7.18 -4.87
CA PRO A 36 1.76 7.91 -6.09
C PRO A 36 0.55 8.86 -5.93
N ARG A 37 -0.28 8.62 -4.91
CA ARG A 37 -1.51 9.36 -4.62
C ARG A 37 -1.90 9.23 -3.14
N GLN A 38 -2.68 10.18 -2.63
CA GLN A 38 -3.09 10.20 -1.22
C GLN A 38 -4.15 9.13 -0.89
N ASP A 39 -5.00 8.79 -1.84
CA ASP A 39 -6.06 7.79 -1.76
C ASP A 39 -5.60 6.38 -2.19
N PHE A 40 -4.29 6.14 -2.24
CA PHE A 40 -3.69 4.93 -2.84
C PHE A 40 -4.26 3.64 -2.26
N TRP A 41 -4.27 3.49 -0.94
CA TRP A 41 -4.78 2.29 -0.28
C TRP A 41 -6.29 2.14 -0.45
N SER A 42 -7.04 3.24 -0.48
CA SER A 42 -8.47 3.23 -0.77
C SER A 42 -8.75 2.70 -2.18
N MET A 43 -7.98 3.14 -3.17
CA MET A 43 -8.09 2.68 -4.55
C MET A 43 -7.71 1.20 -4.70
N VAL A 44 -6.64 0.75 -4.03
CA VAL A 44 -6.26 -0.69 -4.01
C VAL A 44 -7.36 -1.53 -3.37
N HIS A 45 -7.96 -1.07 -2.28
CA HIS A 45 -9.10 -1.74 -1.65
C HIS A 45 -10.31 -1.80 -2.57
N GLN A 46 -10.62 -0.72 -3.27
CA GLN A 46 -11.71 -0.67 -4.23
C GLN A 46 -11.48 -1.61 -5.43
N LEU A 47 -10.24 -1.72 -5.92
CA LEU A 47 -9.85 -2.69 -6.96
C LEU A 47 -10.05 -4.13 -6.50
N LEU A 48 -9.67 -4.45 -5.27
CA LEU A 48 -9.89 -5.80 -4.72
C LEU A 48 -11.39 -6.11 -4.60
N ARG A 49 -12.20 -5.14 -4.16
CA ARG A 49 -13.66 -5.30 -4.07
C ARG A 49 -14.33 -5.47 -5.42
N SER A 50 -13.90 -4.74 -6.45
CA SER A 50 -14.45 -4.90 -7.80
C SER A 50 -14.13 -6.29 -8.37
N LEU A 51 -12.90 -6.79 -8.15
CA LEU A 51 -12.51 -8.15 -8.51
C LEU A 51 -13.32 -9.21 -7.74
N ASP A 52 -13.53 -9.03 -6.43
CA ASP A 52 -14.38 -9.92 -5.62
C ASP A 52 -15.80 -9.99 -6.20
N SER A 53 -16.37 -8.83 -6.56
CA SER A 53 -17.71 -8.75 -7.16
C SER A 53 -17.78 -9.41 -8.53
N GLU A 54 -16.79 -9.20 -9.41
CA GLU A 54 -16.75 -9.85 -10.74
C GLU A 54 -16.63 -11.37 -10.62
N ILE A 55 -15.75 -11.87 -9.76
CA ILE A 55 -15.59 -13.31 -9.48
C ILE A 55 -16.90 -13.88 -8.95
N GLN A 56 -17.53 -13.25 -7.95
CA GLN A 56 -18.82 -13.69 -7.42
C GLN A 56 -19.91 -13.69 -8.48
N GLY A 57 -20.00 -12.63 -9.28
CA GLY A 57 -20.96 -12.52 -10.38
C GLY A 57 -20.78 -13.62 -11.43
N MET A 58 -19.54 -14.01 -11.73
CA MET A 58 -19.24 -15.13 -12.63
C MET A 58 -19.62 -16.48 -12.03
N MET A 59 -19.32 -16.70 -10.75
CA MET A 59 -19.69 -17.92 -10.04
C MET A 59 -21.22 -18.10 -9.96
N MET A 60 -21.96 -17.02 -9.66
CA MET A 60 -23.43 -17.04 -9.61
C MET A 60 -24.05 -17.34 -10.98
N LYS A 61 -23.39 -16.95 -12.07
CA LYS A 61 -23.79 -17.28 -13.45
C LYS A 61 -23.34 -18.69 -13.88
N GLY A 62 -22.75 -19.48 -12.98
CA GLY A 62 -22.26 -20.83 -13.26
C GLY A 62 -21.02 -20.87 -14.16
N MET A 63 -20.30 -19.77 -14.33
CA MET A 63 -19.10 -19.74 -15.18
C MET A 63 -17.91 -20.36 -14.43
N THR A 64 -17.34 -21.44 -14.96
CA THR A 64 -16.23 -22.17 -14.32
C THR A 64 -14.97 -22.27 -15.20
N GLY A 65 -14.90 -21.49 -16.28
CA GLY A 65 -13.81 -21.57 -17.26
C GLY A 65 -12.54 -20.79 -16.91
N MET A 66 -11.58 -20.82 -17.83
CA MET A 66 -10.27 -20.14 -17.75
C MET A 66 -10.37 -18.66 -17.33
N ARG A 67 -11.43 -17.96 -17.73
CA ARG A 67 -11.64 -16.56 -17.35
C ARG A 67 -11.80 -16.38 -15.82
N LEU A 68 -12.56 -17.24 -15.15
CA LEU A 68 -12.72 -17.19 -13.69
C LEU A 68 -11.38 -17.46 -12.99
N GLN A 69 -10.66 -18.49 -13.44
CA GLN A 69 -9.35 -18.84 -12.89
C GLN A 69 -8.34 -17.70 -13.05
N ASN A 70 -8.32 -17.03 -14.21
CA ASN A 70 -7.47 -15.87 -14.45
C ASN A 70 -7.80 -14.70 -13.52
N LEU A 71 -9.09 -14.43 -13.27
CA LEU A 71 -9.51 -13.38 -12.32
C LEU A 71 -9.11 -13.72 -10.88
N GLN A 72 -9.34 -14.96 -10.44
CA GLN A 72 -8.91 -15.42 -9.11
C GLN A 72 -7.40 -15.32 -8.93
N LYS A 73 -6.62 -15.73 -9.94
CA LYS A 73 -5.15 -15.62 -9.92
C LYS A 73 -4.70 -14.17 -9.86
N ARG A 74 -5.31 -13.28 -10.65
CA ARG A 74 -5.03 -11.84 -10.64
C ARG A 74 -5.33 -11.24 -9.26
N GLN A 75 -6.49 -11.54 -8.68
CA GLN A 75 -6.86 -11.09 -7.36
C GLN A 75 -5.88 -11.57 -6.27
N ALA A 76 -5.52 -12.85 -6.28
CA ALA A 76 -4.57 -13.41 -5.31
C ALA A 76 -3.20 -12.70 -5.39
N ASN A 77 -2.72 -12.43 -6.61
CA ASN A 77 -1.47 -11.72 -6.83
C ASN A 77 -1.53 -10.26 -6.32
N ILE A 78 -2.62 -9.54 -6.60
CA ILE A 78 -2.81 -8.17 -6.10
C ILE A 78 -2.82 -8.14 -4.56
N ARG A 79 -3.53 -9.09 -3.92
CA ARG A 79 -3.55 -9.20 -2.45
C ARG A 79 -2.17 -9.47 -1.86
N LEU A 80 -1.40 -10.36 -2.49
CA LEU A 80 -0.03 -10.66 -2.09
C LEU A 80 0.83 -9.39 -2.15
N ILE A 81 0.89 -8.74 -3.31
CA ILE A 81 1.76 -7.58 -3.53
C ILE A 81 1.36 -6.39 -2.64
N ALA A 82 0.06 -6.15 -2.46
CA ALA A 82 -0.41 -5.11 -1.54
C ALA A 82 0.04 -5.37 -0.09
N SER A 83 -0.06 -6.62 0.36
CA SER A 83 0.37 -7.03 1.71
C SER A 83 1.89 -6.92 1.88
N GLU A 84 2.66 -7.32 0.87
CA GLU A 84 4.12 -7.21 0.88
C GLU A 84 4.59 -5.75 0.88
N LEU A 85 3.95 -4.89 0.06
CA LEU A 85 4.22 -3.46 0.04
C LEU A 85 3.96 -2.85 1.42
N ALA A 86 2.78 -3.09 2.01
CA ALA A 86 2.44 -2.58 3.33
C ALA A 86 3.45 -3.02 4.39
N ARG A 87 3.81 -4.31 4.41
CA ARG A 87 4.81 -4.86 5.34
C ARG A 87 6.16 -4.17 5.18
N LYS A 88 6.68 -4.07 3.96
CA LYS A 88 7.99 -3.44 3.70
C LYS A 88 8.02 -1.98 4.12
N ARG A 89 6.94 -1.24 3.87
CA ARG A 89 6.80 0.15 4.30
C ARG A 89 6.82 0.29 5.81
N LEU A 90 6.07 -0.54 6.53
CA LEU A 90 6.07 -0.57 8.00
C LEU A 90 7.46 -0.89 8.56
N VAL A 91 8.17 -1.86 7.98
CA VAL A 91 9.55 -2.16 8.39
C VAL A 91 10.48 -0.97 8.15
N ALA A 92 10.38 -0.31 7.00
CA ALA A 92 11.18 0.88 6.70
C ALA A 92 10.86 2.06 7.65
N MET A 93 9.58 2.25 8.00
CA MET A 93 9.16 3.23 9.01
C MET A 93 9.74 2.91 10.39
N MET A 94 9.64 1.65 10.82
CA MET A 94 10.20 1.20 12.10
C MET A 94 11.72 1.38 12.16
N GLN A 95 12.43 0.98 11.09
CA GLN A 95 13.88 1.19 10.98
C GLN A 95 14.26 2.68 11.06
N HIS A 96 13.45 3.55 10.46
CA HIS A 96 13.64 4.99 10.55
C HIS A 96 13.47 5.51 11.98
N VAL A 97 12.38 5.13 12.66
CA VAL A 97 12.14 5.53 14.07
C VAL A 97 13.26 5.01 14.97
N SER A 98 13.62 3.73 14.88
CA SER A 98 14.71 3.16 15.68
C SER A 98 16.04 3.86 15.42
N SER A 99 16.35 4.21 14.17
CA SER A 99 17.57 4.96 13.84
C SER A 99 17.56 6.37 14.41
N GLN A 100 16.40 7.05 14.43
CA GLN A 100 16.26 8.35 15.11
C GLN A 100 16.45 8.21 16.63
N SER A 101 15.78 7.25 17.28
CA SER A 101 15.87 7.03 18.73
C SER A 101 17.30 6.69 19.19
N LEU A 102 18.06 5.92 18.41
CA LEU A 102 19.45 5.57 18.74
C LEU A 102 20.43 6.74 18.53
N ARG A 103 20.16 7.65 17.60
CA ARG A 103 20.99 8.84 17.37
C ARG A 103 20.73 9.92 18.41
N THR A 104 19.46 10.16 18.79
CA THR A 104 19.14 11.10 19.86
C THR A 104 19.68 10.68 21.23
N SER A 105 19.86 9.38 21.48
CA SER A 105 20.41 8.88 22.75
C SER A 105 21.94 8.97 22.83
N THR A 106 22.64 9.06 21.70
CA THR A 106 24.12 9.04 21.63
C THR A 106 24.75 10.43 21.48
N GLN A 107 23.99 11.46 21.08
CA GLN A 107 24.48 12.84 21.00
C GLN A 107 23.45 13.83 21.57
N PRO A 108 23.39 14.02 22.90
CA PRO A 108 22.55 15.06 23.49
C PRO A 108 23.08 16.44 23.07
N GLY A 109 22.39 17.09 22.13
CA GLY A 109 22.70 18.45 21.65
C GLY A 109 23.02 18.60 20.16
N VAL A 110 23.12 17.51 19.40
CA VAL A 110 23.30 17.56 17.93
C VAL A 110 21.99 17.11 17.27
N THR A 111 21.09 18.05 17.01
CA THR A 111 19.91 17.85 16.15
C THR A 111 20.35 17.83 14.69
N GLN A 112 21.15 16.84 14.29
CA GLN A 112 21.27 16.46 12.89
C GLN A 112 20.19 15.42 12.62
N ASP A 113 18.93 15.89 12.70
CA ASP A 113 17.76 15.06 12.44
C ASP A 113 17.91 14.41 11.06
N LEU A 114 17.77 13.08 11.01
CA LEU A 114 17.41 12.43 9.75
C LEU A 114 16.22 13.20 9.18
N PRO A 115 16.23 13.62 7.89
CA PRO A 115 15.16 14.42 7.33
C PRO A 115 13.82 13.81 7.72
N ALA A 116 12.97 14.60 8.40
CA ALA A 116 11.67 14.13 8.82
C ALA A 116 10.94 13.54 7.60
N LEU A 117 10.28 12.39 7.77
CA LEU A 117 9.48 11.82 6.69
C LEU A 117 8.52 12.88 6.18
N ASP A 118 8.47 13.06 4.85
CA ASP A 118 7.54 13.98 4.21
C ASP A 118 6.12 13.39 4.24
N TRP A 119 5.45 13.56 5.39
CA TRP A 119 4.11 13.06 5.65
C TRP A 119 3.05 13.62 4.70
N GLN A 120 3.34 14.66 3.91
CA GLN A 120 2.39 15.15 2.89
C GLN A 120 2.17 14.12 1.77
N ARG A 121 3.05 13.12 1.63
CA ARG A 121 3.00 12.08 0.59
C ARG A 121 2.73 10.67 1.13
N HIS A 122 2.38 10.56 2.41
CA HIS A 122 2.11 9.30 3.09
C HIS A 122 0.65 9.21 3.54
N ASP A 123 0.17 7.99 3.74
CA ASP A 123 -1.22 7.75 4.13
C ASP A 123 -1.46 8.16 5.61
N PRO A 124 -2.61 8.75 5.97
CA PRO A 124 -2.91 9.14 7.36
C PRO A 124 -2.87 7.98 8.37
N ALA A 125 -3.24 6.76 7.96
CA ALA A 125 -3.16 5.59 8.82
C ALA A 125 -1.70 5.18 9.06
N GLU A 126 -0.84 5.28 8.04
CA GLU A 126 0.60 5.04 8.19
C GLU A 126 1.23 6.07 9.15
N LYS A 127 0.80 7.34 9.07
CA LYS A 127 1.23 8.39 10.00
C LYS A 127 0.84 8.07 11.44
N ALA A 128 -0.38 7.61 11.67
CA ALA A 128 -0.83 7.19 13.00
C ALA A 128 0.04 6.06 13.54
N ILE A 129 0.32 5.03 12.71
CA ILE A 129 1.19 3.91 13.10
C ILE A 129 2.61 4.40 13.43
N TYR A 130 3.17 5.29 12.62
CA TYR A 130 4.49 5.87 12.88
C TYR A 130 4.54 6.60 14.22
N HIS A 131 3.54 7.40 14.55
CA HIS A 131 3.48 8.08 15.84
C HIS A 131 3.33 7.11 17.02
N THR A 132 2.64 5.98 16.86
CA THR A 132 2.62 4.95 17.91
C THR A 132 3.96 4.25 18.10
N MET A 133 4.84 4.27 17.09
CA MET A 133 6.18 3.67 17.16
C MET A 133 7.21 4.60 17.81
N GLN A 134 6.96 5.91 17.82
CA GLN A 134 7.79 6.90 18.50
C GLN A 134 7.47 6.84 20.00
N VAL A 135 8.21 6.02 20.75
CA VAL A 135 8.15 5.92 22.22
C VAL A 135 9.15 6.87 22.85
#